data_AF-A0A1I8AIP0-F1
#
_entry.id   AF-A0A1I8AIP0-F1
#
_cell.length_a   1.000
_cell.length_b   1.000
_cell.length_c   1.000
_cell.angle_alpha   90.00
_cell.angle_beta   90.00
_cell.angle_gamma   90.00
#
_symmetry.space_group_name_H-M   'P 1'
#
loop_
_entity.id
_entity.type
_entity.pdbx_description
1 polymer ?
#
loop_
_entity_poly.entity_id
_entity_poly.type
_entity_poly.pdbx_seq_one_letter_code
_entity_poly.pdbx_strand_id
1 'polypeptide(L)'
;MDTVPATFVDSVLHLYGYGYGFHRKLPAAWARRGQAYLKKRGSLILTYAPSDLQNHALPWTLRYKISDFDHIEDRSLSREVIREMAKSIACLKFDITYKAHLTAHYVQWPSITDDEVTFRLLTNLQAPKKELLLELNFVSQWYTELGARYDHFWNSFTSVSLAKTLRYTAPIGNITAFIQFMKNVVPKSRLRFINIYWKSIEPDTVQAIARGTPEETVPTSFWMDYMLSESCTGFNFHLESEITSGVIARWKEMDPRRLPQKIFTKVTLHKEDARQFGFTEFSMKTINARLLDTIKRKISLRSAHSGNKIHIQYIEHPIYQNFRIYAISTPRRPMETEGETRTKIDSLSECTLLIE
;
A
#
# COMPACT_ATOMS: atom_id res chain seq x y z
N MET A 1 -3.82 31.79 0.32
CA MET A 1 -4.13 30.39 -0.11
C MET A 1 -3.07 29.82 -1.04
N ASP A 2 -2.22 30.64 -1.67
CA ASP A 2 -1.21 30.14 -2.62
C ASP A 2 -0.02 29.41 -1.97
N THR A 3 0.18 29.63 -0.67
CA THR A 3 1.21 28.97 0.14
C THR A 3 0.79 27.61 0.71
N VAL A 4 -0.46 27.19 0.50
CA VAL A 4 -0.95 25.91 1.02
C VAL A 4 -0.26 24.76 0.28
N PRO A 5 0.42 23.83 0.99
CA PRO A 5 1.08 22.69 0.38
C PRO A 5 0.11 21.83 -0.45
N ALA A 6 0.60 21.29 -1.58
CA ALA A 6 -0.18 20.39 -2.42
C ALA A 6 -0.75 19.19 -1.65
N THR A 7 0.02 18.65 -0.69
CA THR A 7 -0.41 17.57 0.20
C THR A 7 -1.65 17.90 1.03
N PHE A 8 -1.77 19.14 1.49
CA PHE A 8 -2.93 19.58 2.26
C PHE A 8 -4.16 19.75 1.35
N VAL A 9 -3.97 20.35 0.16
CA VAL A 9 -5.06 20.46 -0.83
C VAL A 9 -5.58 19.07 -1.22
N ASP A 10 -4.68 18.14 -1.51
CA ASP A 10 -5.01 16.75 -1.84
C ASP A 10 -5.75 16.06 -0.68
N SER A 11 -5.31 16.25 0.57
CA SER A 11 -5.99 15.71 1.75
C SER A 11 -7.41 16.23 1.91
N VAL A 12 -7.64 17.53 1.71
CA VAL A 12 -8.99 18.12 1.73
C VAL A 12 -9.84 17.51 0.63
N LEU A 13 -9.33 17.41 -0.60
CA LEU A 13 -10.08 16.80 -1.70
C LEU A 13 -10.39 15.32 -1.45
N HIS A 14 -9.45 14.57 -0.86
CA HIS A 14 -9.63 13.17 -0.53
C HIS A 14 -10.76 12.95 0.50
N LEU A 15 -10.84 13.81 1.53
CA LEU A 15 -11.89 13.72 2.56
C LEU A 15 -13.31 13.87 2.00
N TYR A 16 -13.47 14.67 0.95
CA TYR A 16 -14.76 14.92 0.29
C TYR A 16 -14.98 14.01 -0.94
N GLY A 17 -14.00 13.16 -1.25
CA GLY A 17 -13.96 12.29 -2.42
C GLY A 17 -13.56 13.04 -3.70
N TYR A 18 -12.69 12.42 -4.50
CA TYR A 18 -12.26 12.94 -5.82
C TYR A 18 -13.38 12.98 -6.90
N GLY A 19 -14.64 12.78 -6.52
CA GLY A 19 -15.76 12.58 -7.43
C GLY A 19 -16.48 13.85 -7.84
N TYR A 20 -17.42 13.68 -8.77
CA TYR A 20 -18.36 14.72 -9.18
C TYR A 20 -19.14 15.25 -7.97
N GLY A 21 -19.03 16.56 -7.72
CA GLY A 21 -19.81 17.24 -6.68
C GLY A 21 -19.06 17.62 -5.41
N PHE A 22 -17.75 17.35 -5.27
CA PHE A 22 -16.99 17.83 -4.10
C PHE A 22 -17.08 19.37 -3.97
N HIS A 23 -17.14 20.08 -5.10
CA HIS A 23 -17.31 21.54 -5.15
C HIS A 23 -18.60 22.05 -4.49
N ARG A 24 -19.64 21.21 -4.37
CA ARG A 24 -20.90 21.58 -3.69
C ARG A 24 -20.80 21.47 -2.17
N LYS A 25 -19.87 20.66 -1.67
CA LYS A 25 -19.68 20.41 -0.23
C LYS A 25 -18.58 21.27 0.39
N LEU A 26 -17.65 21.76 -0.43
CA LEU A 26 -16.55 22.60 0.03
C LEU A 26 -16.93 24.09 0.03
N PRO A 27 -16.42 24.87 1.00
CA PRO A 27 -16.46 26.33 0.91
C PRO A 27 -15.87 26.83 -0.42
N ALA A 28 -16.42 27.91 -0.97
CA ALA A 28 -16.09 28.39 -2.33
C ALA A 28 -14.59 28.61 -2.56
N ALA A 29 -13.83 29.05 -1.55
CA ALA A 29 -12.38 29.20 -1.63
C ALA A 29 -11.65 27.86 -1.88
N TRP A 30 -12.05 26.80 -1.15
CA TRP A 30 -11.50 25.45 -1.32
C TRP A 30 -11.94 24.80 -2.63
N ALA A 31 -13.19 25.03 -3.06
CA ALA A 31 -13.67 24.55 -4.34
C ALA A 31 -12.83 25.12 -5.51
N ARG A 32 -12.60 26.44 -5.52
CA ARG A 32 -11.76 27.09 -6.55
C ARG A 32 -10.31 26.61 -6.52
N ARG A 33 -9.68 26.56 -5.33
CA ARG A 33 -8.29 26.10 -5.19
C ARG A 33 -8.14 24.63 -5.56
N GLY A 34 -9.05 23.78 -5.12
CA GLY A 34 -9.10 22.36 -5.44
C GLY A 34 -9.22 22.13 -6.94
N GLN A 35 -10.10 22.86 -7.63
CA GLN A 35 -10.22 22.77 -9.08
C GLN A 35 -8.94 23.22 -9.81
N ALA A 36 -8.30 24.30 -9.36
CA ALA A 36 -7.03 24.75 -9.92
C ALA A 36 -5.92 23.70 -9.72
N TYR A 37 -5.84 23.09 -8.54
CA TYR A 37 -4.92 21.99 -8.26
C TYR A 37 -5.20 20.78 -9.16
N LEU A 38 -6.45 20.32 -9.25
CA LEU A 38 -6.85 19.17 -10.09
C LEU A 38 -6.49 19.36 -11.57
N LYS A 39 -6.58 20.59 -12.10
CA LYS A 39 -6.21 20.92 -13.48
C LYS A 39 -4.69 20.94 -13.73
N LYS A 40 -3.89 21.16 -12.69
CA LYS A 40 -2.43 21.29 -12.80
C LYS A 40 -1.69 20.07 -12.27
N ARG A 41 -2.37 19.16 -11.56
CA ARG A 41 -1.69 18.08 -10.88
C ARG A 41 -1.27 17.00 -11.87
N GLY A 42 -0.06 16.49 -11.70
CA GLY A 42 0.45 15.40 -12.50
C GLY A 42 1.16 14.34 -11.67
N SER A 43 1.72 13.37 -12.38
CA SER A 43 2.45 12.24 -11.81
C SER A 43 3.83 12.12 -12.44
N LEU A 44 4.82 11.78 -11.61
CA LEU A 44 6.13 11.33 -12.06
C LEU A 44 6.22 9.82 -11.85
N ILE A 45 6.55 9.08 -12.90
CA ILE A 45 6.82 7.65 -12.83
C ILE A 45 8.29 7.44 -13.16
N LEU A 46 8.97 6.70 -12.29
CA LEU A 46 10.36 6.28 -12.43
C LEU A 46 10.40 4.77 -12.60
N THR A 47 11.35 4.26 -13.36
CA THR A 47 11.61 2.83 -13.51
C THR A 47 13.10 2.61 -13.65
N TYR A 48 13.59 1.47 -13.16
CA TYR A 48 14.97 1.04 -13.39
C TYR A 48 14.96 -0.15 -14.33
N ALA A 49 15.40 0.06 -15.57
CA ALA A 49 15.24 -0.93 -16.64
C ALA A 49 16.55 -1.10 -17.42
N PRO A 50 16.80 -2.31 -17.99
CA PRO A 50 17.97 -2.52 -18.84
C PRO A 50 17.88 -1.63 -20.09
N SER A 51 19.05 -1.24 -20.61
CA SER A 51 19.10 -0.45 -21.84
C SER A 51 18.48 -1.19 -23.04
N ASP A 52 18.60 -2.52 -23.04
CA ASP A 52 17.97 -3.44 -23.99
C ASP A 52 17.20 -4.52 -23.22
N LEU A 53 15.92 -4.72 -23.56
CA LEU A 53 15.09 -5.76 -22.95
C LEU A 53 15.51 -7.18 -23.34
N GLN A 54 16.24 -7.35 -24.44
CA GLN A 54 16.75 -8.66 -24.86
C GLN A 54 18.09 -9.00 -24.22
N ASN A 55 18.81 -8.00 -23.71
CA ASN A 55 20.14 -8.17 -23.13
C ASN A 55 20.22 -7.54 -21.74
N HIS A 56 19.88 -8.33 -20.73
CA HIS A 56 19.93 -7.93 -19.32
C HIS A 56 21.35 -7.72 -18.78
N ALA A 57 22.39 -8.09 -19.54
CA ALA A 57 23.79 -7.82 -19.19
C ALA A 57 24.22 -6.38 -19.55
N LEU A 58 23.43 -5.66 -20.35
CA LEU A 58 23.69 -4.25 -20.59
C LEU A 58 23.38 -3.41 -19.34
N PRO A 59 24.00 -2.22 -19.22
CA PRO A 59 23.76 -1.33 -18.09
C PRO A 59 22.28 -1.04 -17.91
N TRP A 60 21.83 -1.19 -16.67
CA TRP A 60 20.52 -0.73 -16.24
C TRP A 60 20.56 0.77 -16.03
N THR A 61 19.47 1.44 -16.37
CA THR A 61 19.39 2.90 -16.32
C THR A 61 18.08 3.31 -15.67
N LEU A 62 18.14 4.38 -14.88
CA LEU A 62 16.94 5.01 -14.35
C LEU A 62 16.27 5.79 -15.48
N ARG A 63 14.98 5.52 -15.71
CA ARG A 63 14.16 6.17 -16.73
C ARG A 63 12.92 6.78 -16.11
N TYR A 64 12.33 7.76 -16.78
CA TYR A 64 11.18 8.48 -16.24
C TYR A 64 10.10 8.82 -17.26
N LYS A 65 8.91 9.08 -16.74
CA LYS A 65 7.77 9.63 -17.47
C LYS A 65 7.07 10.68 -16.64
N ILE A 66 6.93 11.87 -17.21
CA ILE A 66 6.10 12.96 -16.69
C ILE A 66 4.71 12.82 -17.32
N SER A 67 3.65 12.74 -16.50
CA SER A 67 2.26 12.57 -16.96
C SER A 67 1.34 13.61 -16.32
N ASP A 68 0.33 14.05 -17.05
CA ASP A 68 -0.76 14.91 -16.59
C ASP A 68 -0.31 16.31 -16.07
N PHE A 69 0.87 16.77 -16.48
CA PHE A 69 1.37 18.13 -16.20
C PHE A 69 1.16 19.03 -17.42
N ASP A 70 -0.08 19.34 -17.77
CA ASP A 70 -0.42 20.10 -19.00
C ASP A 70 0.21 21.50 -19.05
N HIS A 71 0.50 22.09 -17.87
CA HIS A 71 1.09 23.41 -17.74
C HIS A 71 2.63 23.42 -17.78
N ILE A 72 3.28 22.26 -17.80
CA ILE A 72 4.73 22.13 -17.96
C ILE A 72 4.97 21.73 -19.41
N GLU A 73 5.57 22.58 -20.23
CA GLU A 73 5.80 22.27 -21.65
C GLU A 73 7.01 21.34 -21.82
N ASP A 74 8.10 21.61 -21.11
CA ASP A 74 9.30 20.78 -21.12
C ASP A 74 9.05 19.44 -20.41
N ARG A 75 9.36 18.35 -21.11
CA ARG A 75 9.24 16.98 -20.60
C ARG A 75 10.57 16.41 -20.12
N SER A 76 11.63 17.21 -20.13
CA SER A 76 12.94 16.86 -19.61
C SER A 76 12.98 17.06 -18.09
N LEU A 77 13.51 16.10 -17.35
CA LEU A 77 13.56 16.16 -15.88
C LEU A 77 14.71 17.06 -15.37
N SER A 78 14.66 18.34 -15.72
CA SER A 78 15.58 19.35 -15.21
C SER A 78 15.23 19.76 -13.77
N ARG A 79 16.15 20.46 -13.10
CA ARG A 79 15.93 20.99 -11.75
C ARG A 79 14.72 21.92 -11.71
N GLU A 80 14.53 22.72 -12.75
CA GLU A 80 13.43 23.68 -12.91
C GLU A 80 12.10 22.94 -13.08
N VAL A 81 12.08 21.88 -13.89
CA VAL A 81 10.89 21.03 -14.06
C VAL A 81 10.53 20.31 -12.77
N ILE A 82 11.50 19.75 -12.02
CA ILE A 82 11.23 19.12 -10.72
C ILE A 82 10.64 20.14 -9.72
N ARG A 83 11.17 21.37 -9.69
CA ARG A 83 10.63 22.46 -8.85
C ARG A 83 9.21 22.85 -9.24
N GLU A 84 8.90 22.89 -10.53
CA GLU A 84 7.56 23.20 -11.00
C GLU A 84 6.58 22.08 -10.66
N MET A 85 6.98 20.83 -10.91
CA MET A 85 6.21 19.66 -10.50
C MET A 85 5.92 19.66 -8.99
N ALA A 86 6.88 20.05 -8.14
CA ALA A 86 6.69 20.07 -6.69
C ALA A 86 5.48 20.92 -6.24
N LYS A 87 5.05 21.91 -7.03
CA LYS A 87 3.91 22.77 -6.73
C LYS A 87 2.56 22.08 -6.92
N SER A 88 2.49 21.05 -7.76
CA SER A 88 1.23 20.37 -8.10
C SER A 88 1.32 18.84 -8.17
N ILE A 89 2.45 18.22 -7.81
CA ILE A 89 2.61 16.77 -7.88
C ILE A 89 1.54 16.05 -7.07
N ALA A 90 0.81 15.14 -7.72
CA ALA A 90 -0.17 14.27 -7.08
C ALA A 90 0.46 12.93 -6.68
N CYS A 91 1.36 12.43 -7.52
CA CYS A 91 1.92 11.11 -7.34
C CYS A 91 3.38 11.03 -7.80
N LEU A 92 4.21 10.36 -7.01
CA LEU A 92 5.52 9.86 -7.39
C LEU A 92 5.49 8.35 -7.32
N LYS A 93 5.76 7.67 -8.43
CA LYS A 93 5.81 6.21 -8.50
C LYS A 93 7.20 5.77 -8.90
N PHE A 94 7.69 4.72 -8.25
CA PHE A 94 8.84 3.95 -8.70
C PHE A 94 8.33 2.56 -9.04
N ASP A 95 8.26 2.26 -10.34
CA ASP A 95 7.60 1.08 -10.88
C ASP A 95 8.63 0.21 -11.59
N ILE A 96 9.01 -0.90 -10.95
CA ILE A 96 9.94 -1.90 -11.50
C ILE A 96 9.20 -3.13 -12.02
N THR A 97 7.92 -2.98 -12.37
CA THR A 97 7.18 -4.07 -12.99
C THR A 97 7.65 -4.29 -14.42
N TYR A 98 7.51 -5.51 -14.92
CA TYR A 98 7.80 -5.85 -16.31
C TYR A 98 7.05 -4.92 -17.28
N LYS A 99 5.81 -4.56 -16.95
CA LYS A 99 5.00 -3.63 -17.77
C LYS A 99 5.64 -2.25 -17.86
N ALA A 100 6.19 -1.73 -16.76
CA ALA A 100 6.90 -0.45 -16.76
C ALA A 100 8.17 -0.54 -17.61
N HIS A 101 8.93 -1.64 -17.50
CA HIS A 101 10.12 -1.87 -18.33
C HIS A 101 9.78 -1.89 -19.83
N LEU A 102 8.75 -2.67 -20.21
CA LEU A 102 8.26 -2.71 -21.59
C LEU A 102 7.86 -1.31 -22.09
N THR A 103 7.07 -0.59 -21.29
CA THR A 103 6.59 0.75 -21.66
C THR A 103 7.75 1.72 -21.80
N ALA A 104 8.72 1.68 -20.90
CA ALA A 104 9.90 2.54 -20.93
C ALA A 104 10.83 2.26 -22.11
N HIS A 105 10.89 1.01 -22.56
CA HIS A 105 11.64 0.63 -23.75
C HIS A 105 10.89 1.04 -25.04
N TYR A 106 9.64 0.61 -25.21
CA TYR A 106 8.88 0.86 -26.45
C TYR A 106 8.53 2.32 -26.66
N VAL A 107 8.26 3.08 -25.58
CA VAL A 107 7.97 4.52 -25.64
C VAL A 107 9.24 5.34 -25.44
N GLN A 108 10.41 4.69 -25.34
CA GLN A 108 11.72 5.34 -25.22
C GLN A 108 11.75 6.41 -24.12
N TRP A 109 11.37 6.03 -22.90
CA TRP A 109 11.43 6.93 -21.75
C TRP A 109 12.86 7.47 -21.60
N PRO A 110 13.03 8.79 -21.40
CA PRO A 110 14.36 9.37 -21.25
C PRO A 110 15.04 8.82 -19.99
N SER A 111 16.37 8.71 -20.05
CA SER A 111 17.19 8.34 -18.90
C SER A 111 17.46 9.54 -18.00
N ILE A 112 17.69 9.26 -16.72
CA ILE A 112 18.20 10.22 -15.73
C ILE A 112 19.70 9.99 -15.60
N THR A 113 20.49 11.06 -15.57
CA THR A 113 21.89 11.00 -15.18
C THR A 113 22.00 10.51 -13.74
N ASP A 114 22.96 9.63 -13.47
CA ASP A 114 23.19 9.08 -12.12
C ASP A 114 23.88 10.13 -11.23
N ASP A 115 23.17 11.22 -10.90
CA ASP A 115 23.67 12.31 -10.09
C ASP A 115 22.89 12.45 -8.77
N GLU A 116 23.62 12.59 -7.67
CA GLU A 116 23.06 12.64 -6.31
C GLU A 116 22.13 13.85 -6.11
N VAL A 117 22.37 14.95 -6.84
CA VAL A 117 21.58 16.18 -6.74
C VAL A 117 20.16 15.93 -7.22
N THR A 118 19.98 15.27 -8.36
CA THR A 118 18.69 14.90 -8.91
C THR A 118 17.94 13.97 -7.96
N PHE A 119 18.60 12.93 -7.43
CA PHE A 119 17.97 12.03 -6.44
C PHE A 119 17.55 12.76 -5.16
N ARG A 120 18.34 13.72 -4.68
CA ARG A 120 17.99 14.55 -3.52
C ARG A 120 16.74 15.38 -3.82
N LEU A 121 16.62 15.96 -5.02
CA LEU A 121 15.43 16.69 -5.44
C LEU A 121 14.19 15.79 -5.52
N LEU A 122 14.33 14.60 -6.12
CA LEU A 122 13.26 13.60 -6.22
C LEU A 122 12.80 13.10 -4.86
N THR A 123 13.74 12.85 -3.95
CA THR A 123 13.47 12.47 -2.55
C THR A 123 12.62 13.54 -1.85
N ASN A 124 12.93 14.81 -2.10
CA ASN A 124 12.28 15.95 -1.46
C ASN A 124 10.93 16.34 -2.07
N LEU A 125 10.52 15.75 -3.20
CA LEU A 125 9.18 15.95 -3.76
C LEU A 125 8.13 15.51 -2.74
N GLN A 126 7.35 16.44 -2.20
CA GLN A 126 6.29 16.13 -1.23
C GLN A 126 5.00 15.70 -1.94
N ALA A 127 5.06 14.61 -2.72
CA ALA A 127 3.87 14.05 -3.34
C ALA A 127 2.92 13.46 -2.28
N PRO A 128 1.60 13.75 -2.34
CA PRO A 128 0.62 13.13 -1.44
C PRO A 128 0.69 11.60 -1.47
N LYS A 129 0.93 11.02 -2.66
CA LYS A 129 1.13 9.59 -2.86
C LYS A 129 2.54 9.30 -3.39
N LYS A 130 3.35 8.63 -2.58
CA LYS A 130 4.63 8.03 -3.01
C LYS A 130 4.53 6.51 -2.98
N GLU A 131 4.60 5.87 -4.14
CA GLU A 131 4.37 4.43 -4.27
C GLU A 131 5.57 3.70 -4.90
N LEU A 132 6.05 2.67 -4.20
CA LEU A 132 6.96 1.66 -4.75
C LEU A 132 6.11 0.52 -5.32
N LEU A 133 6.17 0.29 -6.63
CA LEU A 133 5.55 -0.84 -7.30
C LEU A 133 6.65 -1.84 -7.66
N LEU A 134 6.70 -2.93 -6.90
CA LEU A 134 7.73 -3.95 -7.00
C LEU A 134 7.18 -5.19 -7.69
N GLU A 135 8.00 -5.87 -8.49
CA GLU A 135 7.73 -7.23 -8.98
C GLU A 135 8.92 -8.09 -8.57
N LEU A 136 8.67 -9.23 -7.91
CA LEU A 136 9.72 -10.03 -7.26
C LEU A 136 10.89 -10.32 -8.20
N ASN A 137 10.59 -10.60 -9.47
CA ASN A 137 11.59 -10.92 -10.49
C ASN A 137 12.69 -9.89 -10.69
N PHE A 138 12.44 -8.62 -10.32
CA PHE A 138 13.38 -7.52 -10.52
C PHE A 138 13.90 -6.93 -9.22
N VAL A 139 13.38 -7.37 -8.06
CA VAL A 139 13.78 -6.80 -6.76
C VAL A 139 15.27 -7.04 -6.49
N SER A 140 15.79 -8.24 -6.79
CA SER A 140 17.21 -8.56 -6.54
C SER A 140 18.17 -7.66 -7.32
N GLN A 141 17.94 -7.51 -8.62
CA GLN A 141 18.78 -6.69 -9.50
C GLN A 141 18.75 -5.23 -9.04
N TRP A 142 17.55 -4.68 -8.89
CA TRP A 142 17.36 -3.29 -8.52
C TRP A 142 17.89 -3.00 -7.11
N TYR A 143 17.61 -3.85 -6.13
CA TYR A 143 17.97 -3.60 -4.74
C TYR A 143 19.47 -3.75 -4.50
N THR A 144 20.12 -4.70 -5.17
CA THR A 144 21.58 -4.86 -5.09
C THR A 144 22.29 -3.64 -5.65
N GLU A 145 21.82 -3.08 -6.77
CA GLU A 145 22.49 -1.96 -7.43
C GLU A 145 22.15 -0.59 -6.83
N LEU A 146 20.87 -0.35 -6.53
CA LEU A 146 20.37 0.97 -6.10
C LEU A 146 19.94 1.03 -4.63
N GLY A 147 19.65 -0.11 -4.00
CA GLY A 147 19.05 -0.17 -2.67
C GLY A 147 19.90 0.53 -1.62
N ALA A 148 21.18 0.18 -1.53
CA ALA A 148 22.10 0.79 -0.58
C ALA A 148 22.52 2.22 -0.96
N ARG A 149 22.61 2.53 -2.26
CA ARG A 149 23.10 3.83 -2.75
C ARG A 149 22.12 4.97 -2.48
N TYR A 150 20.81 4.67 -2.53
CA TYR A 150 19.75 5.68 -2.46
C TYR A 150 18.78 5.45 -1.30
N ASP A 151 19.29 5.04 -0.14
CA ASP A 151 18.50 4.72 1.06
C ASP A 151 17.50 5.83 1.43
N HIS A 152 17.92 7.10 1.38
CA HIS A 152 17.08 8.26 1.65
C HIS A 152 15.90 8.38 0.68
N PHE A 153 16.11 8.03 -0.58
CA PHE A 153 15.07 8.05 -1.60
C PHE A 153 14.01 6.99 -1.31
N TRP A 154 14.43 5.76 -0.99
CA TRP A 154 13.54 4.64 -0.65
C TRP A 154 12.74 4.91 0.64
N ASN A 155 13.40 5.49 1.63
CA ASN A 155 12.77 5.87 2.89
C ASN A 155 11.72 6.98 2.74
N SER A 156 11.74 7.71 1.62
CA SER A 156 10.76 8.76 1.34
C SER A 156 9.39 8.22 0.93
N PHE A 157 9.30 6.97 0.50
CA PHE A 157 8.05 6.38 0.01
C PHE A 157 7.06 6.11 1.13
N THR A 158 5.77 6.26 0.82
CA THR A 158 4.66 6.13 1.76
C THR A 158 3.85 4.86 1.56
N SER A 159 4.03 4.19 0.43
CA SER A 159 3.37 2.92 0.15
C SER A 159 4.26 2.02 -0.69
N VAL A 160 4.17 0.72 -0.45
CA VAL A 160 4.78 -0.32 -1.28
C VAL A 160 3.70 -1.30 -1.73
N SER A 161 3.79 -1.68 -3.00
CA SER A 161 2.85 -2.54 -3.69
C SER A 161 3.63 -3.63 -4.41
N LEU A 162 3.42 -4.90 -4.04
CA LEU A 162 4.00 -6.05 -4.72
C LEU A 162 3.04 -6.54 -5.81
N ALA A 163 3.39 -6.27 -7.06
CA ALA A 163 2.61 -6.56 -8.25
C ALA A 163 2.72 -8.03 -8.68
N LYS A 164 1.79 -8.42 -9.57
CA LYS A 164 1.75 -9.74 -10.21
C LYS A 164 2.99 -9.95 -11.07
N THR A 165 3.67 -11.08 -10.85
CA THR A 165 4.60 -11.62 -11.84
C THR A 165 3.80 -12.25 -12.98
N LEU A 166 3.91 -11.71 -14.20
CA LEU A 166 2.99 -12.12 -15.27
C LEU A 166 3.28 -13.49 -15.87
N ARG A 167 4.51 -14.03 -15.80
CA ARG A 167 4.89 -15.18 -16.67
C ARG A 167 5.99 -16.13 -16.16
N TYR A 168 6.56 -15.94 -14.98
CA TYR A 168 7.69 -16.79 -14.53
C TYR A 168 7.63 -17.03 -13.02
N THR A 169 7.91 -18.26 -12.60
CA THR A 169 8.24 -18.57 -11.20
C THR A 169 9.45 -17.72 -10.83
N ALA A 170 9.33 -16.89 -9.79
CA ALA A 170 10.46 -16.10 -9.34
C ALA A 170 11.54 -17.05 -8.78
N PRO A 171 12.79 -16.98 -9.24
CA PRO A 171 13.89 -17.69 -8.58
C PRO A 171 13.94 -17.35 -7.08
N ILE A 172 14.23 -18.34 -6.23
CA ILE A 172 14.28 -18.18 -4.77
C ILE A 172 15.14 -16.98 -4.33
N GLY A 173 16.26 -16.71 -5.02
CA GLY A 173 17.13 -15.58 -4.71
C GLY A 173 16.46 -14.20 -4.75
N ASN A 174 15.36 -14.06 -5.49
CA ASN A 174 14.58 -12.83 -5.53
C ASN A 174 13.75 -12.60 -4.25
N ILE A 175 13.34 -13.68 -3.58
CA ILE A 175 12.61 -13.62 -2.32
C ILE A 175 13.55 -13.10 -1.22
N THR A 176 14.78 -13.60 -1.16
CA THR A 176 15.80 -13.14 -0.19
C THR A 176 16.07 -11.63 -0.34
N ALA A 177 16.25 -11.13 -1.56
CA ALA A 177 16.43 -9.70 -1.79
C ALA A 177 15.21 -8.87 -1.36
N PHE A 178 14.01 -9.37 -1.62
CA PHE A 178 12.78 -8.72 -1.14
C PHE A 178 12.71 -8.68 0.39
N ILE A 179 13.08 -9.76 1.08
CA ILE A 179 13.12 -9.81 2.55
C ILE A 179 14.15 -8.84 3.11
N GLN A 180 15.34 -8.76 2.50
CA GLN A 180 16.36 -7.79 2.87
C GLN A 180 15.87 -6.34 2.65
N PHE A 181 15.19 -6.08 1.53
CA PHE A 181 14.53 -4.80 1.29
C PHE A 181 13.52 -4.48 2.40
N MET A 182 12.65 -5.43 2.75
CA MET A 182 11.67 -5.25 3.82
C MET A 182 12.33 -4.96 5.16
N LYS A 183 13.38 -5.71 5.53
CA LYS A 183 14.14 -5.51 6.78
C LYS A 183 14.86 -4.16 6.83
N ASN A 184 15.37 -3.66 5.71
CA ASN A 184 16.20 -2.45 5.70
C ASN A 184 15.40 -1.17 5.49
N VAL A 185 14.37 -1.21 4.64
CA VAL A 185 13.61 -0.03 4.23
C VAL A 185 12.40 0.19 5.13
N VAL A 186 11.61 -0.85 5.42
CA VAL A 186 10.34 -0.66 6.15
C VAL A 186 10.53 -0.01 7.52
N PRO A 187 11.48 -0.43 8.38
CA PRO A 187 11.64 0.18 9.70
C PRO A 187 12.10 1.64 9.67
N LYS A 188 12.81 2.06 8.61
CA LYS A 188 13.38 3.41 8.46
C LYS A 188 12.51 4.35 7.64
N SER A 189 11.63 3.78 6.84
CA SER A 189 10.82 4.51 5.87
C SER A 189 9.61 5.21 6.49
N ARG A 190 9.03 6.12 5.71
CA ARG A 190 7.70 6.69 5.97
C ARG A 190 6.57 5.80 5.45
N LEU A 191 6.81 4.50 5.28
CA LEU A 191 5.82 3.58 4.74
C LEU A 191 4.60 3.53 5.66
N ARG A 192 3.45 3.84 5.06
CA ARG A 192 2.14 3.84 5.69
C ARG A 192 1.28 2.70 5.21
N PHE A 193 1.58 2.14 4.04
CA PHE A 193 0.74 1.12 3.44
C PHE A 193 1.55 0.06 2.69
N ILE A 194 1.28 -1.21 2.97
CA ILE A 194 1.86 -2.36 2.25
C ILE A 194 0.74 -3.08 1.52
N ASN A 195 0.93 -3.35 0.23
CA ASN A 195 -0.09 -3.96 -0.61
C ASN A 195 0.50 -5.12 -1.39
N ILE A 196 0.08 -6.34 -1.09
CA ILE A 196 0.58 -7.54 -1.75
C ILE A 196 -0.58 -8.20 -2.50
N TYR A 197 -0.49 -8.19 -3.83
CA TYR A 197 -1.54 -8.73 -4.69
C TYR A 197 -1.45 -10.26 -4.76
N TRP A 198 -2.04 -10.95 -3.77
CA TRP A 198 -1.92 -12.42 -3.64
C TRP A 198 -2.54 -13.26 -4.77
N LYS A 199 -3.58 -12.79 -5.47
CA LYS A 199 -4.28 -13.55 -6.55
C LYS A 199 -3.40 -13.83 -7.78
N SER A 200 -2.12 -13.59 -7.64
CA SER A 200 -1.17 -13.32 -8.69
C SER A 200 0.23 -13.77 -8.31
N ILE A 201 0.40 -14.24 -7.07
CA ILE A 201 1.61 -14.85 -6.55
C ILE A 201 1.25 -16.31 -6.29
N GLU A 202 2.11 -17.23 -6.69
CA GLU A 202 1.91 -18.65 -6.43
C GLU A 202 1.82 -18.90 -4.92
N PRO A 203 0.91 -19.79 -4.45
CA PRO A 203 0.74 -20.08 -3.02
C PRO A 203 2.07 -20.41 -2.33
N ASP A 204 2.96 -21.13 -3.01
CA ASP A 204 4.26 -21.53 -2.46
C ASP A 204 5.21 -20.35 -2.26
N THR A 205 5.16 -19.32 -3.12
CA THR A 205 5.93 -18.09 -2.94
C THR A 205 5.41 -17.29 -1.74
N VAL A 206 4.09 -17.27 -1.55
CA VAL A 206 3.48 -16.63 -0.37
C VAL A 206 3.90 -17.38 0.89
N GLN A 207 3.86 -18.70 0.85
CA GLN A 207 4.35 -19.54 1.95
C GLN A 207 5.85 -19.35 2.17
N ALA A 208 6.67 -19.17 1.14
CA ALA A 208 8.10 -18.90 1.33
C ALA A 208 8.32 -17.57 2.07
N ILE A 209 7.61 -16.50 1.69
CA ILE A 209 7.72 -15.19 2.37
C ILE A 209 7.24 -15.26 3.84
N ALA A 210 6.23 -16.10 4.13
CA ALA A 210 5.60 -16.21 5.45
C ALA A 210 6.18 -17.32 6.36
N ARG A 211 6.62 -18.43 5.78
CA ARG A 211 6.94 -19.73 6.43
C ARG A 211 8.25 -20.38 5.96
N GLY A 212 9.02 -19.74 5.10
CA GLY A 212 10.39 -20.18 4.79
C GLY A 212 11.29 -20.27 6.03
N THR A 213 12.55 -20.64 5.83
CA THR A 213 13.52 -20.67 6.94
C THR A 213 13.63 -19.28 7.62
N PRO A 214 14.12 -19.17 8.86
CA PRO A 214 14.28 -17.87 9.54
C PRO A 214 15.10 -16.85 8.74
N GLU A 215 16.00 -17.34 7.88
CA GLU A 215 16.81 -16.52 6.96
C GLU A 215 16.00 -16.04 5.74
N GLU A 216 15.03 -16.85 5.31
CA GLU A 216 14.16 -16.66 4.14
C GLU A 216 12.75 -16.17 4.50
N THR A 217 12.53 -15.72 5.74
CA THR A 217 11.25 -15.11 6.15
C THR A 217 11.43 -13.75 6.78
N VAL A 218 10.36 -12.98 6.67
CA VAL A 218 10.16 -11.81 7.51
C VAL A 218 9.62 -12.31 8.85
N PRO A 219 10.35 -12.14 9.98
CA PRO A 219 9.91 -12.66 11.27
C PRO A 219 8.51 -12.17 11.64
N THR A 220 7.71 -13.00 12.32
CA THR A 220 6.36 -12.64 12.78
C THR A 220 6.38 -11.34 13.59
N SER A 221 7.41 -11.14 14.43
CA SER A 221 7.59 -9.91 15.22
C SER A 221 7.70 -8.66 14.35
N PHE A 222 8.41 -8.72 13.22
CA PHE A 222 8.52 -7.58 12.29
C PHE A 222 7.15 -7.12 11.81
N TRP A 223 6.26 -8.05 11.46
CA TRP A 223 4.91 -7.69 11.00
C TRP A 223 4.10 -7.06 12.11
N MET A 224 4.17 -7.62 13.33
CA MET A 224 3.50 -7.05 14.50
C MET A 224 4.02 -5.64 14.80
N ASP A 225 5.34 -5.44 14.81
CA ASP A 225 6.00 -4.17 15.09
C ASP A 225 5.61 -3.11 14.04
N TYR A 226 5.67 -3.47 12.75
CA TYR A 226 5.25 -2.57 11.68
C TYR A 226 3.75 -2.24 11.77
N MET A 227 2.88 -3.23 11.96
CA MET A 227 1.42 -3.02 12.04
C MET A 227 1.03 -2.11 13.22
N LEU A 228 1.75 -2.19 14.34
CA LEU A 228 1.56 -1.36 15.52
C LEU A 228 2.45 -0.11 15.55
N SER A 229 3.20 0.17 14.48
CA SER A 229 3.98 1.42 14.37
C SER A 229 3.07 2.64 14.11
N GLU A 230 3.51 3.84 14.48
CA GLU A 230 2.76 5.08 14.26
C GLU A 230 2.66 5.46 12.76
N SER A 231 3.58 4.99 11.92
CA SER A 231 3.59 5.27 10.49
C SER A 231 2.58 4.42 9.71
N CYS A 232 2.37 3.17 10.13
CA CYS A 232 1.49 2.24 9.42
C CYS A 232 0.02 2.66 9.55
N THR A 233 -0.64 2.83 8.41
CA THR A 233 -2.09 3.11 8.29
C THR A 233 -2.87 1.93 7.73
N GLY A 234 -2.17 0.91 7.23
CA GLY A 234 -2.83 -0.31 6.77
C GLY A 234 -1.95 -1.23 5.96
N PHE A 235 -2.52 -2.37 5.61
CA PHE A 235 -1.96 -3.27 4.60
C PHE A 235 -3.06 -4.07 3.91
N ASN A 236 -2.71 -4.65 2.77
CA ASN A 236 -3.56 -5.53 1.99
C ASN A 236 -2.78 -6.77 1.58
N PHE A 237 -2.76 -7.78 2.46
CA PHE A 237 -2.06 -9.04 2.28
C PHE A 237 -2.76 -10.12 3.10
N HIS A 238 -2.64 -11.37 2.69
CA HIS A 238 -3.18 -12.47 3.48
C HIS A 238 -2.28 -12.68 4.71
N LEU A 239 -2.75 -12.25 5.87
CA LEU A 239 -2.05 -12.54 7.13
C LEU A 239 -2.59 -13.81 7.76
N GLU A 240 -1.65 -14.60 8.26
CA GLU A 240 -1.93 -15.77 9.07
C GLU A 240 -2.53 -15.36 10.41
N SER A 241 -3.23 -16.29 11.04
CA SER A 241 -3.88 -16.07 12.33
C SER A 241 -2.87 -15.79 13.43
N GLU A 242 -1.68 -16.38 13.38
CA GLU A 242 -0.63 -16.16 14.38
C GLU A 242 -0.17 -14.70 14.43
N ILE A 243 0.04 -14.07 13.25
CA ILE A 243 0.39 -12.65 13.16
C ILE A 243 -0.77 -11.79 13.68
N THR A 244 -1.99 -12.14 13.29
CA THR A 244 -3.21 -11.42 13.66
C THR A 244 -3.44 -11.42 15.17
N SER A 245 -3.40 -12.61 15.77
CA SER A 245 -3.53 -12.85 17.20
C SER A 245 -2.42 -12.15 17.97
N GLY A 246 -1.18 -12.18 17.48
CA GLY A 246 -0.07 -11.45 18.08
C GLY A 246 -0.24 -9.92 18.05
N VAL A 247 -0.77 -9.37 16.95
CA VAL A 247 -1.09 -7.94 16.85
C VAL A 247 -2.17 -7.55 17.86
N ILE A 248 -3.25 -8.35 17.98
CA ILE A 248 -4.33 -8.08 18.94
C ILE A 248 -3.81 -8.17 20.38
N ALA A 249 -2.99 -9.18 20.70
CA ALA A 249 -2.41 -9.35 22.02
C ALA A 249 -1.53 -8.16 22.41
N ARG A 250 -0.57 -7.77 21.56
CA ARG A 250 0.29 -6.60 21.81
C ARG A 250 -0.47 -5.29 21.84
N TRP A 251 -1.51 -5.15 21.02
CA TRP A 251 -2.37 -3.96 21.04
C TRP A 251 -3.06 -3.78 22.40
N LYS A 252 -3.48 -4.87 23.06
CA LYS A 252 -4.09 -4.80 24.41
C LYS A 252 -3.12 -4.32 25.50
N GLU A 253 -1.82 -4.52 25.29
CA GLU A 253 -0.76 -4.21 26.25
C GLU A 253 -0.15 -2.82 26.04
N MET A 254 -0.41 -2.18 24.89
CA MET A 254 0.20 -0.90 24.54
C MET A 254 -0.73 0.29 24.81
N ASP A 255 -0.22 1.51 24.62
CA ASP A 255 -1.04 2.72 24.59
C ASP A 255 -1.56 2.98 23.16
N PRO A 256 -2.85 2.72 22.87
CA PRO A 256 -3.41 2.83 21.53
C PRO A 256 -3.53 4.28 21.07
N ARG A 257 -3.43 5.28 21.96
CA ARG A 257 -3.57 6.71 21.61
C ARG A 257 -2.48 7.21 20.66
N ARG A 258 -1.37 6.49 20.56
CA ARG A 258 -0.27 6.77 19.63
C ARG A 258 -0.53 6.24 18.23
N LEU A 259 -1.48 5.32 18.07
CA LEU A 259 -1.73 4.67 16.80
C LEU A 259 -2.64 5.53 15.92
N PRO A 260 -2.33 5.68 14.62
CA PRO A 260 -3.33 6.16 13.67
C PRO A 260 -4.41 5.09 13.49
N GLN A 261 -5.56 5.51 12.94
CA GLN A 261 -6.56 4.57 12.48
C GLN A 261 -5.96 3.65 11.40
N LYS A 262 -6.06 2.33 11.58
CA LYS A 262 -5.46 1.33 10.69
C LYS A 262 -6.50 0.48 9.99
N ILE A 263 -6.22 0.07 8.75
CA ILE A 263 -7.07 -0.85 7.99
C ILE A 263 -6.23 -2.01 7.47
N PHE A 264 -6.63 -3.21 7.85
CA PHE A 264 -5.95 -4.43 7.50
C PHE A 264 -6.92 -5.32 6.77
N THR A 265 -6.72 -5.53 5.46
CA THR A 265 -7.64 -6.35 4.66
C THR A 265 -7.07 -7.72 4.37
N LYS A 266 -7.94 -8.73 4.27
CA LYS A 266 -7.59 -10.14 3.99
C LYS A 266 -6.86 -10.80 5.17
N VAL A 267 -7.26 -10.42 6.37
CA VAL A 267 -6.71 -10.99 7.60
C VAL A 267 -7.46 -12.28 7.92
N THR A 268 -6.75 -13.30 8.39
CA THR A 268 -7.38 -14.50 8.92
C THR A 268 -7.56 -14.36 10.42
N LEU A 269 -8.80 -14.47 10.89
CA LEU A 269 -9.14 -14.54 12.31
C LEU A 269 -10.04 -15.74 12.52
N HIS A 270 -9.57 -16.75 13.26
CA HIS A 270 -10.38 -17.91 13.60
C HIS A 270 -11.48 -17.54 14.59
N LYS A 271 -12.57 -18.31 14.59
CA LYS A 271 -13.67 -18.10 15.55
C LYS A 271 -13.19 -18.34 16.98
N GLU A 272 -12.30 -19.31 17.16
CA GLU A 272 -11.67 -19.67 18.43
C GLU A 272 -10.83 -18.51 18.94
N ASP A 273 -9.96 -17.94 18.09
CA ASP A 273 -9.15 -16.75 18.43
C ASP A 273 -10.07 -15.57 18.78
N ALA A 274 -11.09 -15.30 17.96
CA ALA A 274 -12.03 -14.22 18.22
C ALA A 274 -12.72 -14.39 19.59
N ARG A 275 -13.14 -15.62 19.94
CA ARG A 275 -13.70 -15.93 21.27
C ARG A 275 -12.67 -15.76 22.39
N GLN A 276 -11.45 -16.27 22.19
CA GLN A 276 -10.35 -16.15 23.15
C GLN A 276 -10.02 -14.69 23.46
N PHE A 277 -10.01 -13.82 22.44
CA PHE A 277 -9.76 -12.40 22.64
C PHE A 277 -10.96 -11.67 23.23
N GLY A 278 -12.17 -12.23 23.19
CA GLY A 278 -13.38 -11.60 23.72
C GLY A 278 -14.09 -10.70 22.71
N PHE A 279 -14.03 -11.04 21.42
CA PHE A 279 -14.80 -10.31 20.41
C PHE A 279 -16.30 -10.50 20.62
N THR A 280 -17.03 -9.39 20.59
CA THR A 280 -18.48 -9.33 20.72
C THR A 280 -19.11 -8.99 19.38
N GLU A 281 -20.26 -9.58 19.05
CA GLU A 281 -21.00 -9.25 17.83
C GLU A 281 -21.51 -7.79 17.89
N PHE A 282 -21.33 -7.06 16.80
CA PHE A 282 -21.73 -5.66 16.69
C PHE A 282 -22.91 -5.51 15.73
N SER A 283 -24.04 -5.07 16.26
CA SER A 283 -25.24 -4.85 15.44
C SER A 283 -25.07 -3.67 14.50
N MET A 284 -25.28 -3.91 13.20
CA MET A 284 -25.33 -2.85 12.19
C MET A 284 -26.42 -1.80 12.44
N LYS A 285 -27.42 -2.08 13.29
CA LYS A 285 -28.49 -1.12 13.61
C LYS A 285 -28.04 -0.06 14.61
N THR A 286 -27.00 -0.33 15.41
CA THR A 286 -26.53 0.54 16.49
C THR A 286 -25.24 1.29 16.12
N ILE A 287 -24.70 1.05 14.92
CA ILE A 287 -23.48 1.69 14.44
C ILE A 287 -23.67 3.19 14.24
N ASN A 288 -22.73 3.99 14.73
CA ASN A 288 -22.73 5.42 14.41
C ASN A 288 -22.55 5.61 12.90
N ALA A 289 -23.31 6.55 12.32
CA ALA A 289 -23.26 6.90 10.90
C ALA A 289 -21.83 7.16 10.39
N ARG A 290 -20.94 7.76 11.19
CA ARG A 290 -19.54 8.02 10.83
C ARG A 290 -18.73 6.73 10.65
N LEU A 291 -18.85 5.80 11.60
CA LEU A 291 -18.16 4.51 11.52
C LEU A 291 -18.72 3.69 10.36
N LEU A 292 -20.05 3.70 10.18
CA LEU A 292 -20.69 3.04 9.04
C LEU A 292 -20.21 3.59 7.71
N ASP A 293 -20.11 4.91 7.57
CA ASP A 293 -19.58 5.54 6.36
C ASP A 293 -18.10 5.19 6.15
N THR A 294 -17.32 5.12 7.22
CA THR A 294 -15.92 4.68 7.17
C THR A 294 -15.79 3.24 6.69
N ILE A 295 -16.58 2.33 7.26
CA ILE A 295 -16.66 0.92 6.87
C ILE A 295 -17.12 0.80 5.42
N LYS A 296 -18.20 1.47 5.03
CA LYS A 296 -18.69 1.47 3.65
C LYS A 296 -17.64 2.02 2.70
N ARG A 297 -17.05 3.18 2.96
CA ARG A 297 -16.05 3.77 2.06
C ARG A 297 -14.83 2.87 1.87
N LYS A 298 -14.36 2.25 2.96
CA LYS A 298 -13.14 1.43 2.94
C LYS A 298 -13.39 0.00 2.42
N ILE A 299 -14.57 -0.58 2.68
CA ILE A 299 -14.92 -1.96 2.28
C ILE A 299 -15.72 -2.00 0.97
N SER A 300 -16.64 -1.08 0.73
CA SER A 300 -17.45 -1.03 -0.50
C SER A 300 -16.63 -0.82 -1.76
N LEU A 301 -15.40 -0.27 -1.68
CA LEU A 301 -14.45 -0.28 -2.79
C LEU A 301 -14.15 -1.69 -3.34
N ARG A 302 -14.45 -2.76 -2.58
CA ARG A 302 -14.18 -4.15 -2.99
C ARG A 302 -15.41 -5.05 -3.06
N SER A 303 -16.47 -4.74 -2.30
CA SER A 303 -17.58 -5.69 -2.07
C SER A 303 -18.94 -5.23 -2.60
N ALA A 304 -19.05 -4.04 -3.18
CA ALA A 304 -20.34 -3.42 -3.54
C ALA A 304 -21.25 -4.23 -4.48
N HIS A 305 -20.73 -5.29 -5.12
CA HIS A 305 -21.48 -6.09 -6.08
C HIS A 305 -22.16 -7.34 -5.49
N SER A 306 -21.82 -7.79 -4.28
CA SER A 306 -22.25 -9.14 -3.85
C SER A 306 -23.58 -9.19 -3.09
N GLY A 307 -24.08 -8.06 -2.57
CA GLY A 307 -25.28 -8.03 -1.71
C GLY A 307 -25.13 -8.83 -0.41
N ASN A 308 -23.93 -9.32 -0.10
CA ASN A 308 -23.71 -10.20 1.04
C ASN A 308 -23.89 -9.44 2.36
N LYS A 309 -24.56 -10.08 3.33
CA LYS A 309 -24.71 -9.56 4.69
C LYS A 309 -23.32 -9.40 5.33
N ILE A 310 -22.98 -8.18 5.75
CA ILE A 310 -21.73 -7.89 6.47
C ILE A 310 -21.91 -8.32 7.93
N HIS A 311 -20.94 -9.06 8.46
CA HIS A 311 -20.85 -9.40 9.88
C HIS A 311 -19.74 -8.57 10.53
N ILE A 312 -20.04 -7.93 11.66
CA ILE A 312 -19.09 -7.10 12.39
C ILE A 312 -18.97 -7.66 13.79
N GLN A 313 -17.73 -7.85 14.24
CA GLN A 313 -17.40 -8.06 15.64
C GLN A 313 -16.45 -6.96 16.08
N TYR A 314 -16.38 -6.72 17.38
CA TYR A 314 -15.42 -5.78 17.93
C TYR A 314 -14.89 -6.25 19.27
N ILE A 315 -13.76 -5.66 19.64
CA ILE A 315 -13.16 -5.78 20.95
C ILE A 315 -12.72 -4.39 21.42
N GLU A 316 -12.89 -4.11 22.70
CA GLU A 316 -12.45 -2.86 23.34
C GLU A 316 -11.06 -3.02 23.95
N HIS A 317 -10.30 -1.94 23.99
CA HIS A 317 -9.01 -1.93 24.66
C HIS A 317 -9.24 -2.07 26.18
N PRO A 318 -8.52 -2.94 26.90
CA PRO A 318 -8.77 -3.21 28.32
C PRO A 318 -8.67 -1.97 29.21
N ILE A 319 -7.79 -1.03 28.85
CA ILE A 319 -7.58 0.23 29.58
C ILE A 319 -8.36 1.41 28.97
N TYR A 320 -8.59 1.41 27.65
CA TYR A 320 -9.08 2.57 26.91
C TYR A 320 -10.31 2.20 26.08
N GLN A 321 -11.48 2.09 26.71
CA GLN A 321 -12.72 1.55 26.10
C GLN A 321 -13.16 2.23 24.79
N ASN A 322 -12.72 3.47 24.55
CA ASN A 322 -12.99 4.20 23.30
C ASN A 322 -12.15 3.71 22.10
N PHE A 323 -11.10 2.93 22.34
CA PHE A 323 -10.25 2.34 21.30
C PHE A 323 -10.69 0.91 21.06
N ARG A 324 -10.93 0.59 19.79
CA ARG A 324 -11.57 -0.66 19.40
C ARG A 324 -10.92 -1.27 18.18
N ILE A 325 -10.89 -2.59 18.13
CA ILE A 325 -10.62 -3.33 16.90
C ILE A 325 -11.94 -3.89 16.40
N TYR A 326 -12.31 -3.53 15.18
CA TYR A 326 -13.46 -4.11 14.49
C TYR A 326 -12.99 -5.19 13.52
N ALA A 327 -13.48 -6.41 13.67
CA ALA A 327 -13.32 -7.49 12.70
C ALA A 327 -14.55 -7.58 11.80
N ILE A 328 -14.36 -7.29 10.51
CA ILE A 328 -15.46 -7.19 9.55
C ILE A 328 -15.31 -8.31 8.54
N SER A 329 -16.23 -9.27 8.57
CA SER A 329 -16.24 -10.41 7.66
C SER A 329 -17.43 -10.32 6.70
N THR A 330 -17.19 -10.75 5.47
CA THR A 330 -18.26 -11.00 4.49
C THR A 330 -18.32 -12.50 4.28
N PRO A 331 -19.49 -13.15 4.48
CA PRO A 331 -19.62 -14.56 4.21
C PRO A 331 -19.17 -14.82 2.77
N ARG A 332 -18.22 -15.74 2.60
CA ARG A 332 -17.94 -16.29 1.28
C ARG A 332 -19.20 -17.02 0.84
N ARG A 333 -19.67 -16.75 -0.37
CA ARG A 333 -20.64 -17.67 -0.98
C ARG A 333 -19.95 -19.03 -0.99
N PRO A 334 -20.61 -20.11 -0.55
CA PRO A 334 -20.05 -21.44 -0.73
C PRO A 334 -19.66 -21.54 -2.19
N MET A 335 -18.36 -21.71 -2.46
CA MET A 335 -17.96 -22.07 -3.81
C MET A 335 -18.59 -23.44 -4.01
N GLU A 336 -19.53 -23.55 -4.94
CA GLU A 336 -20.05 -24.82 -5.41
C GLU A 336 -18.90 -25.54 -6.12
N THR A 337 -17.97 -26.08 -5.34
CA THR A 337 -17.00 -27.04 -5.84
C THR A 337 -17.75 -28.36 -5.90
N GLU A 338 -18.25 -28.69 -7.08
CA GLU A 338 -18.88 -29.97 -7.39
C GLU A 338 -17.96 -31.12 -6.96
N GLY A 339 -18.44 -31.98 -6.05
CA GLY A 339 -17.94 -33.35 -5.94
C GLY A 339 -17.07 -33.72 -4.73
N GLU A 340 -16.54 -32.79 -3.94
CA GLU A 340 -15.75 -33.16 -2.74
C GLU A 340 -16.49 -32.82 -1.44
N THR A 341 -16.88 -33.84 -0.69
CA THR A 341 -17.23 -33.79 0.73
C THR A 341 -16.01 -33.40 1.56
N ARG A 342 -15.52 -32.17 1.40
CA ARG A 342 -14.62 -31.57 2.37
C ARG A 342 -15.43 -31.35 3.63
N THR A 343 -14.97 -31.95 4.73
CA THR A 343 -15.35 -31.58 6.09
C THR A 343 -15.53 -30.07 6.15
N LYS A 344 -16.64 -29.61 6.72
CA LYS A 344 -16.87 -28.19 7.07
C LYS A 344 -15.75 -27.76 8.03
N ILE A 345 -14.55 -27.54 7.50
CA ILE A 345 -13.55 -26.72 8.15
C ILE A 345 -14.25 -25.38 8.23
N ASP A 346 -14.60 -24.99 9.46
CA ASP A 346 -15.14 -23.69 9.79
C ASP A 346 -14.28 -22.65 9.09
N SER A 347 -14.74 -22.25 7.89
CA SER A 347 -13.84 -21.72 6.88
C SER A 347 -13.24 -20.44 7.41
N LEU A 348 -11.90 -20.35 7.35
CA LEU A 348 -11.13 -19.12 7.57
C LEU A 348 -11.86 -17.93 6.95
N SER A 349 -12.56 -17.16 7.78
CA SER A 349 -13.26 -15.99 7.26
C SER A 349 -12.22 -14.89 7.10
N GLU A 350 -11.81 -14.64 5.86
CA GLU A 350 -11.07 -13.42 5.55
C GLU A 350 -11.87 -12.23 6.08
N CYS A 351 -11.27 -11.49 7.01
CA CYS A 351 -11.84 -10.30 7.59
C CYS A 351 -11.01 -9.06 7.23
N THR A 352 -11.63 -7.90 7.43
CA THR A 352 -10.94 -6.63 7.51
C THR A 352 -10.87 -6.23 8.98
N LEU A 353 -9.67 -5.99 9.52
CA LEU A 353 -9.50 -5.37 10.82
C LEU A 353 -9.41 -3.85 10.65
N LEU A 354 -10.23 -3.13 11.41
CA LEU A 354 -10.16 -1.68 11.57
C LEU A 354 -9.77 -1.40 13.02
N ILE A 355 -8.60 -0.83 13.24
CA ILE A 355 -8.15 -0.36 14.56
C ILE A 355 -8.45 1.13 14.63
N GLU A 356 -9.30 1.52 15.58
CA GLU A 356 -9.60 2.93 15.90
C GLU A 356 -8.84 3.42 17.11
#